data_AF-A0A523J912-F1
#
_entry.id   AF-A0A523J912-F1
#
_cell.length_a   1.000
_cell.length_b   1.000
_cell.length_c   1.000
_cell.angle_alpha   90.00
_cell.angle_beta   90.00
_cell.angle_gamma   90.00
#
_symmetry.space_group_name_H-M   'P 1'
#
loop_
_entity.id
_entity.type
_entity.pdbx_description
1 polymer ?
#
loop_
_entity_poly.entity_id
_entity_poly.type
_entity_poly.pdbx_seq_one_letter_code
_entity_poly.pdbx_strand_id
1 'polypeptide(L)'
;MANPDASVSRTPADIVFDAFFLAGFGGSMVGLFFLVIDVLNGQPFFTPSLLGSVLFGGTAAETVVEVSMEMAAYYTMVHFATFGALGLGVAILVYEVELHARHTALVLLLLFIGFELAFVFGASLLMPGVIETLGPLRVGVANLLAAASMALFLLASHRPDLWQRLRHAAHLG
;
A
#
# COMPACT_ATOMS: atom_id res chain seq x y z
N MET A 1 -12.45 -31.67 26.18
CA MET A 1 -11.25 -30.80 26.32
C MET A 1 -10.75 -30.52 24.91
N ALA A 2 -10.87 -29.28 24.44
CA ALA A 2 -10.38 -28.89 23.11
C ALA A 2 -8.85 -28.83 23.15
N ASN A 3 -8.19 -29.38 22.13
CA ASN A 3 -6.74 -29.35 21.99
C ASN A 3 -6.27 -27.89 21.75
N PRO A 4 -5.48 -27.29 22.64
CA PRO A 4 -4.99 -25.92 22.47
C PRO A 4 -3.87 -25.79 21.42
N ASP A 5 -3.34 -26.91 20.91
CA ASP A 5 -2.22 -26.97 19.96
C ASP A 5 -2.64 -27.44 18.55
N ALA A 6 -3.90 -27.23 18.16
CA ALA A 6 -4.22 -27.24 16.73
C ALA A 6 -3.58 -25.99 16.12
N SER A 7 -2.33 -26.10 15.67
CA SER A 7 -1.75 -25.13 14.75
C SER A 7 -2.76 -24.96 13.62
N VAL A 8 -3.41 -23.80 13.56
CA VAL A 8 -4.35 -23.50 12.50
C VAL A 8 -3.51 -23.42 11.23
N SER A 9 -3.40 -24.53 10.51
CA SER A 9 -2.72 -24.58 9.23
C SER A 9 -3.54 -23.72 8.27
N ARG A 10 -3.13 -22.46 8.09
CA ARG A 10 -3.75 -21.54 7.13
C ARG A 10 -3.65 -22.16 5.74
N THR A 11 -4.76 -22.16 5.02
CA THR A 11 -4.85 -22.74 3.68
C THR A 11 -4.34 -21.74 2.64
N PRO A 12 -3.96 -22.19 1.42
CA PRO A 12 -3.64 -21.28 0.31
C PRO A 12 -4.75 -20.24 0.02
N ALA A 13 -6.01 -20.58 0.32
CA ALA A 13 -7.13 -19.66 0.19
C ALA A 13 -7.04 -18.47 1.17
N ASP A 14 -6.51 -18.68 2.38
CA ASP A 14 -6.33 -17.60 3.37
C ASP A 14 -5.25 -16.61 2.91
N ILE A 15 -4.17 -17.10 2.30
CA ILE A 15 -3.10 -16.26 1.75
C ILE A 15 -3.65 -15.40 0.61
N VAL A 16 -4.43 -16.00 -0.30
CA VAL A 16 -5.04 -15.28 -1.42
C VAL A 16 -6.05 -14.24 -0.93
N PHE A 17 -6.84 -14.58 0.09
CA PHE A 17 -7.76 -13.64 0.74
C PHE A 17 -7.02 -12.45 1.33
N ASP A 18 -6.00 -12.69 2.16
CA ASP A 18 -5.18 -11.62 2.74
C ASP A 18 -4.54 -10.76 1.66
N ALA A 19 -3.96 -11.38 0.62
CA ALA A 19 -3.35 -10.69 -0.50
C ALA A 19 -4.33 -9.73 -1.20
N PHE A 20 -5.57 -10.17 -1.43
CA PHE A 20 -6.61 -9.36 -2.07
C PHE A 20 -6.95 -8.11 -1.25
N PHE A 21 -7.16 -8.26 0.07
CA PHE A 21 -7.47 -7.14 0.94
C PHE A 21 -6.29 -6.19 1.13
N LEU A 22 -5.08 -6.73 1.27
CA LEU A 22 -3.85 -5.93 1.34
C LEU A 22 -3.66 -5.08 0.08
N ALA A 23 -3.83 -5.68 -1.10
CA ALA A 23 -3.77 -4.97 -2.37
C ALA A 23 -4.85 -3.88 -2.48
N GLY A 24 -6.09 -4.22 -2.10
CA GLY A 24 -7.22 -3.30 -2.12
C GLY A 24 -7.03 -2.10 -1.21
N PHE A 25 -6.66 -2.31 0.06
CA PHE A 25 -6.44 -1.23 1.02
C PHE A 25 -5.24 -0.36 0.63
N GLY A 26 -4.10 -0.98 0.32
CA GLY A 26 -2.90 -0.25 -0.04
C GLY A 26 -3.11 0.60 -1.30
N GLY A 27 -3.58 -0.02 -2.39
CA GLY A 27 -3.77 0.65 -3.67
C GLY A 27 -4.83 1.76 -3.60
N SER A 28 -5.95 1.49 -2.91
CA SER A 28 -7.04 2.46 -2.79
C SER A 28 -6.68 3.62 -1.87
N MET A 29 -5.88 3.42 -0.81
CA MET A 29 -5.46 4.55 0.04
C MET A 29 -4.54 5.52 -0.66
N VAL A 30 -3.56 5.02 -1.41
CA VAL A 30 -2.73 5.90 -2.25
C VAL A 30 -3.60 6.61 -3.30
N GLY A 31 -4.44 5.86 -4.01
CA GLY A 31 -5.29 6.40 -5.07
C GLY A 31 -6.28 7.45 -4.59
N LEU A 32 -6.98 7.19 -3.49
CA LEU A 32 -7.95 8.13 -2.90
C LEU A 32 -7.26 9.37 -2.33
N PHE A 33 -6.09 9.21 -1.69
CA PHE A 33 -5.33 10.35 -1.19
C PHE A 33 -4.99 11.30 -2.34
N PHE A 34 -4.39 10.79 -3.42
CA PHE A 34 -4.03 11.63 -4.56
C PHE A 34 -5.25 12.14 -5.31
N LEU A 35 -6.34 11.37 -5.41
CA LEU A 35 -7.59 11.86 -6.00
C LEU A 35 -8.12 13.08 -5.23
N VAL A 36 -8.08 13.07 -3.90
CA VAL A 36 -8.47 14.23 -3.09
C VAL A 36 -7.55 15.43 -3.38
N ILE A 37 -6.24 15.23 -3.41
CA ILE A 37 -5.28 16.31 -3.73
C ILE A 37 -5.52 16.88 -5.13
N ASP A 38 -5.70 16.01 -6.12
CA ASP A 38 -5.98 16.34 -7.52
C ASP A 38 -7.26 17.17 -7.66
N VAL A 39 -8.34 16.75 -6.99
CA VAL A 39 -9.61 17.49 -6.97
C VAL A 39 -9.45 18.86 -6.31
N LEU A 40 -8.74 18.94 -5.19
CA LEU A 40 -8.47 20.21 -4.51
C LEU A 40 -7.64 21.18 -5.36
N ASN A 41 -6.78 20.65 -6.24
CA ASN A 41 -5.99 21.44 -7.18
C ASN A 41 -6.74 21.75 -8.49
N GLY A 42 -8.00 21.32 -8.63
CA GLY A 42 -8.81 21.57 -9.82
C GLY A 42 -8.47 20.70 -11.03
N GLN A 43 -7.69 19.63 -10.85
CA GLN A 43 -7.30 18.70 -11.91
C GLN A 43 -7.55 17.24 -11.49
N PRO A 44 -8.81 16.77 -11.42
CA PRO A 44 -9.12 15.39 -11.04
C PRO A 44 -8.35 14.38 -11.91
N PHE A 45 -7.78 13.34 -11.28
CA PHE A 45 -6.97 12.29 -11.91
C PHE A 45 -5.64 12.76 -12.52
N PHE A 46 -5.15 13.95 -12.19
CA PHE A 46 -3.85 14.42 -12.63
C PHE A 46 -2.72 13.49 -12.22
N THR A 47 -2.69 13.02 -10.97
CA THR A 47 -1.62 12.15 -10.47
C THR A 47 -1.50 10.85 -11.28
N PRO A 48 -2.55 10.01 -11.44
CA PRO A 48 -2.44 8.80 -12.26
C PRO A 48 -2.17 9.12 -13.74
N SER A 49 -2.66 10.25 -14.27
CA SER A 49 -2.34 10.72 -15.63
C SER A 49 -0.85 11.04 -15.79
N LEU A 50 -0.26 11.76 -14.84
CA LEU A 50 1.16 12.10 -14.79
C LEU A 50 2.00 10.83 -14.78
N LEU A 51 1.72 9.93 -13.84
CA LEU A 51 2.45 8.68 -13.70
C LEU A 51 2.36 7.82 -14.97
N GLY A 52 1.19 7.72 -15.58
CA GLY A 52 1.02 7.00 -16.85
C GLY A 52 1.75 7.66 -18.03
N SER A 53 1.70 8.99 -18.12
CA SER A 53 2.37 9.75 -19.18
C SER A 53 3.89 9.62 -19.12
N VAL A 54 4.46 9.58 -17.91
CA VAL A 54 5.90 9.35 -17.72
C VAL A 54 6.24 7.89 -18.04
N LEU A 55 5.51 6.93 -17.47
CA LEU A 55 5.83 5.50 -17.59
C LEU A 55 5.65 4.94 -19.00
N PHE A 56 4.58 5.33 -19.70
CA PHE A 56 4.22 4.80 -21.02
C PHE A 56 4.47 5.78 -22.15
N GLY A 57 4.31 7.08 -21.90
CA GLY A 57 4.52 8.12 -22.89
C GLY A 57 5.98 8.61 -22.98
N GLY A 58 6.84 8.24 -22.02
CA GLY A 58 8.22 8.72 -21.95
C GLY A 58 8.33 10.24 -21.80
N THR A 59 7.26 10.88 -21.29
CA THR A 59 7.21 12.32 -21.10
C THR A 59 7.96 12.71 -19.83
N ALA A 60 8.67 13.84 -19.85
CA ALA A 60 9.30 14.37 -18.63
C ALA A 60 8.22 14.83 -17.64
N ALA A 61 8.36 14.50 -16.36
CA ALA A 61 7.32 14.72 -15.36
C ALA A 61 6.89 16.20 -15.26
N GLU A 62 7.85 17.11 -15.37
CA GLU A 62 7.65 18.56 -15.29
C GLU A 62 6.91 19.18 -16.48
N THR A 63 6.79 18.46 -17.61
CA THR A 63 6.09 18.98 -18.80
C THR A 63 4.64 18.52 -18.90
N VAL A 64 4.22 17.57 -18.04
CA VAL A 64 2.84 17.11 -18.00
C VAL A 64 1.97 18.12 -17.25
N VAL A 65 1.11 18.80 -18.00
CA VAL A 65 0.20 19.84 -17.47
C VAL A 65 -1.28 19.53 -17.73
N GLU A 66 -1.58 18.63 -18.67
CA GLU A 66 -2.94 18.21 -19.02
C GLU A 66 -3.25 16.80 -18.52
N VAL A 67 -4.53 16.57 -18.19
CA VAL A 67 -5.01 15.26 -17.75
C VAL A 67 -5.35 14.41 -18.98
N SER A 68 -4.68 13.26 -19.11
CA SER A 68 -5.02 12.18 -20.03
C SER A 68 -5.70 11.05 -19.27
N MET A 69 -7.00 10.88 -19.49
CA MET A 69 -7.77 9.78 -18.89
C MET A 69 -7.31 8.40 -19.36
N GLU A 70 -6.74 8.31 -20.57
CA GLU A 70 -6.14 7.08 -21.08
C GLU A 70 -4.91 6.70 -20.25
N MET A 71 -3.98 7.64 -20.04
CA MET A 71 -2.78 7.39 -19.23
C MET A 71 -3.13 7.12 -17.77
N ALA A 72 -4.13 7.82 -17.24
CA ALA A 72 -4.64 7.54 -15.90
C ALA A 72 -5.18 6.11 -15.77
N ALA A 73 -5.90 5.61 -16.79
CA ALA A 73 -6.42 4.25 -16.80
C ALA A 73 -5.29 3.20 -16.87
N TYR A 74 -4.31 3.36 -17.78
CA TYR A 74 -3.17 2.45 -17.87
C TYR A 74 -2.36 2.41 -16.58
N TYR A 75 -2.08 3.57 -15.99
CA TYR A 75 -1.36 3.62 -14.73
C TYR A 75 -2.16 2.97 -13.60
N THR A 76 -3.47 3.20 -13.53
CA THR A 76 -4.31 2.58 -12.49
C THR A 76 -4.28 1.06 -12.57
N MET A 77 -4.27 0.48 -13.78
CA MET A 77 -4.12 -0.97 -13.96
C MET A 77 -2.77 -1.48 -13.42
N VAL A 78 -1.67 -0.82 -13.77
CA VAL A 78 -0.35 -1.19 -13.27
C VAL A 78 -0.24 -1.00 -11.76
N HIS A 79 -0.78 0.10 -11.22
CA HIS A 79 -0.82 0.39 -9.80
C HIS A 79 -1.48 -0.75 -9.01
N PHE A 80 -2.69 -1.16 -9.39
CA PHE A 80 -3.37 -2.27 -8.71
C PHE A 80 -2.70 -3.63 -8.97
N ALA A 81 -2.07 -3.85 -10.12
CA ALA A 81 -1.27 -5.05 -10.36
C ALA A 81 -0.03 -5.11 -9.44
N THR A 82 0.68 -3.99 -9.27
CA THR A 82 1.81 -3.85 -8.35
C THR A 82 1.37 -4.06 -6.90
N PHE A 83 0.25 -3.45 -6.48
CA PHE A 83 -0.32 -3.69 -5.15
C PHE A 83 -0.79 -5.13 -4.96
N GLY A 84 -1.29 -5.79 -6.02
CA GLY A 84 -1.61 -7.22 -6.02
C GLY A 84 -0.38 -8.09 -5.73
N ALA A 85 0.71 -7.85 -6.45
CA ALA A 85 1.98 -8.56 -6.23
C ALA A 85 2.57 -8.27 -4.85
N LEU A 86 2.53 -7.01 -4.40
CA LEU A 86 2.96 -6.61 -3.07
C LEU A 86 2.12 -7.28 -1.98
N GLY A 87 0.80 -7.24 -2.10
CA GLY A 87 -0.13 -7.85 -1.16
C GLY A 87 0.09 -9.34 -1.03
N LEU A 88 0.32 -10.04 -2.15
CA LEU A 88 0.68 -11.45 -2.13
C LEU A 88 2.02 -11.71 -1.43
N GLY A 89 3.06 -10.92 -1.74
CA GLY A 89 4.36 -11.03 -1.10
C GLY A 89 4.27 -10.82 0.42
N VAL A 90 3.54 -9.78 0.86
CA VAL A 90 3.30 -9.50 2.28
C VAL A 90 2.50 -10.62 2.93
N ALA A 91 1.44 -11.15 2.29
CA ALA A 91 0.65 -12.24 2.84
C ALA A 91 1.49 -13.51 3.06
N ILE A 92 2.36 -13.86 2.10
CA ILE A 92 3.31 -14.98 2.23
C ILE A 92 4.32 -14.70 3.35
N LEU A 93 4.91 -13.50 3.41
CA LEU A 93 5.87 -13.14 4.44
C LEU A 93 5.27 -13.18 5.84
N VAL A 94 4.04 -12.68 6.01
CA VAL A 94 3.33 -12.74 7.29
C VAL A 94 3.07 -14.19 7.69
N TYR A 95 2.69 -15.06 6.75
CA TYR A 95 2.54 -16.49 7.01
C TYR A 95 3.83 -17.13 7.54
N GLU A 96 4.98 -16.82 6.94
CA GLU A 96 6.29 -17.35 7.38
C GLU A 96 6.76 -16.76 8.72
N VAL A 97 6.48 -15.46 8.95
CA VAL A 97 6.98 -14.73 10.13
C VAL A 97 6.08 -14.91 11.36
N GLU A 98 4.78 -15.10 11.20
CA GLU A 98 3.87 -15.40 12.31
C GLU A 98 4.19 -16.71 13.02
N LEU A 99 4.87 -17.64 12.35
CA LEU A 99 5.39 -18.85 12.99
C LEU A 99 6.45 -18.58 14.07
N HIS A 100 7.10 -17.39 14.11
CA HIS A 100 8.27 -17.17 14.97
C HIS A 100 8.40 -15.79 15.67
N ALA A 101 7.65 -14.76 15.28
CA ALA A 101 7.91 -13.40 15.77
C ALA A 101 7.11 -12.98 17.02
N ARG A 102 7.83 -12.74 18.14
CA ARG A 102 7.30 -12.06 19.34
C ARG A 102 7.03 -10.55 19.11
N HIS A 103 7.53 -9.95 18.03
CA HIS A 103 7.50 -8.50 17.77
C HIS A 103 6.92 -8.12 16.39
N THR A 104 5.65 -8.40 16.15
CA THR A 104 4.94 -8.13 14.86
C THR A 104 5.04 -6.67 14.39
N ALA A 105 4.93 -5.70 15.30
CA ALA A 105 5.02 -4.28 14.94
C ALA A 105 6.39 -3.91 14.34
N LEU A 106 7.48 -4.50 14.84
CA LEU A 106 8.82 -4.27 14.30
C LEU A 106 8.95 -4.87 12.89
N VAL A 107 8.39 -6.06 12.65
CA VAL A 107 8.37 -6.70 11.33
C VAL A 107 7.64 -5.83 10.32
N LEU A 108 6.43 -5.36 10.65
CA LEU A 108 5.64 -4.48 9.78
C LEU A 108 6.37 -3.16 9.51
N LEU A 109 7.04 -2.59 10.51
CA LEU A 109 7.85 -1.39 10.34
C LEU A 109 9.03 -1.62 9.39
N LEU A 110 9.76 -2.73 9.54
CA LEU A 110 10.88 -3.07 8.65
C LEU A 110 10.41 -3.35 7.22
N LEU A 111 9.26 -4.01 7.06
CA LEU A 111 8.63 -4.20 5.75
C LEU A 111 8.23 -2.86 5.12
N PHE A 112 7.65 -1.95 5.90
CA PHE A 112 7.32 -0.61 5.43
C PHE A 112 8.57 0.16 4.99
N ILE A 113 9.63 0.17 5.81
CA ILE A 113 10.90 0.84 5.46
C ILE A 113 11.50 0.23 4.19
N GLY A 114 11.55 -1.11 4.09
CA GLY A 114 12.06 -1.80 2.91
C GLY A 114 11.24 -1.49 1.65
N PHE A 115 9.91 -1.49 1.77
CA PHE A 115 9.01 -1.10 0.69
C PHE A 115 9.22 0.35 0.28
N GLU A 116 9.29 1.29 1.23
CA GLU A 116 9.45 2.70 0.94
C GLU A 116 10.77 2.98 0.22
N LEU A 117 11.86 2.34 0.65
CA LEU A 117 13.16 2.43 -0.03
C LEU A 117 13.09 1.86 -1.46
N ALA A 118 12.47 0.68 -1.62
CA ALA A 118 12.31 0.06 -2.93
C ALA A 118 11.42 0.89 -3.86
N PHE A 119 10.35 1.48 -3.32
CA PHE A 119 9.45 2.39 -4.03
C PHE A 119 10.16 3.66 -4.45
N VAL A 120 10.87 4.35 -3.55
CA VAL A 120 11.59 5.59 -3.86
C VAL A 120 12.67 5.31 -4.92
N PHE A 121 13.44 4.24 -4.76
CA PHE A 121 14.46 3.85 -5.74
C PHE A 121 13.84 3.48 -7.09
N GLY A 122 12.82 2.63 -7.10
CA GLY A 122 12.14 2.17 -8.31
C GLY A 122 11.46 3.32 -9.05
N ALA A 123 10.73 4.18 -8.34
CA ALA A 123 10.09 5.35 -8.92
C ALA A 123 11.12 6.35 -9.48
N SER A 124 12.23 6.59 -8.78
CA SER A 124 13.29 7.47 -9.28
C SER A 124 13.98 6.91 -10.53
N LEU A 125 14.10 5.59 -10.64
CA LEU A 125 14.72 4.92 -11.79
C LEU A 125 13.77 4.83 -12.99
N LEU A 126 12.52 4.46 -12.75
CA LEU A 126 11.53 4.17 -13.80
C LEU A 126 10.75 5.42 -14.25
N MET A 127 10.58 6.40 -13.35
CA MET A 127 9.79 7.61 -13.57
C MET A 127 10.52 8.84 -13.01
N PRO A 128 11.66 9.24 -13.60
CA PRO A 128 12.45 10.37 -13.13
C PRO A 128 11.61 11.65 -12.99
N GLY A 129 11.84 12.42 -11.92
CA GLY A 129 11.14 13.68 -11.65
C GLY A 129 9.76 13.54 -11.00
N VAL A 130 9.10 12.38 -11.05
CA VAL A 130 7.71 12.25 -10.55
C VAL A 130 7.57 12.54 -9.06
N ILE A 131 8.50 12.06 -8.22
CA ILE A 131 8.46 12.33 -6.77
C ILE A 131 8.57 13.83 -6.48
N GLU A 132 9.41 14.54 -7.26
CA GLU A 132 9.61 15.98 -7.13
C GLU A 132 8.38 16.74 -7.58
N THR A 133 7.75 16.34 -8.69
CA THR A 133 6.52 16.93 -9.23
C THR A 133 5.33 16.73 -8.27
N LEU A 134 5.15 15.53 -7.72
CA LEU A 134 4.06 15.24 -6.80
C LEU A 134 4.29 15.84 -5.40
N GLY A 135 5.56 16.00 -5.03
CA GLY A 135 6.00 16.45 -3.73
C GLY A 135 6.29 15.25 -2.81
N PRO A 136 7.54 15.08 -2.33
CA PRO A 136 7.95 13.90 -1.58
C PRO A 136 7.17 13.70 -0.28
N LEU A 137 6.76 14.81 0.37
CA LEU A 137 5.92 14.73 1.56
C LEU A 137 4.54 14.13 1.26
N ARG A 138 3.91 14.49 0.14
CA ARG A 138 2.59 13.96 -0.23
C ARG A 138 2.68 12.47 -0.52
N VAL A 139 3.73 12.06 -1.24
CA VAL A 139 4.03 10.66 -1.53
C VAL A 139 4.23 9.87 -0.24
N GLY A 140 5.06 10.38 0.68
CA GLY A 140 5.30 9.71 1.97
C GLY A 140 4.04 9.60 2.83
N VAL A 141 3.18 10.63 2.85
CA VAL A 141 1.89 10.57 3.57
C VAL A 141 0.96 9.52 2.95
N ALA A 142 0.86 9.47 1.62
CA ALA A 142 0.04 8.48 0.93
C ALA A 142 0.49 7.05 1.25
N ASN A 143 1.79 6.79 1.19
CA ASN A 143 2.38 5.48 1.49
C ASN A 143 2.21 5.11 2.97
N LEU A 144 2.35 6.07 3.88
CA LEU A 144 2.11 5.84 5.30
C LEU A 144 0.64 5.47 5.59
N LEU A 145 -0.31 6.16 4.96
CA LEU A 145 -1.74 5.84 5.09
C LEU A 145 -2.06 4.45 4.54
N ALA A 146 -1.49 4.10 3.38
CA ALA A 146 -1.61 2.76 2.80
C ALA A 146 -1.06 1.69 3.75
N ALA A 147 0.18 1.86 4.23
CA ALA A 147 0.81 0.94 5.16
C ALA A 147 0.02 0.81 6.48
N ALA A 148 -0.47 1.92 7.04
CA ALA A 148 -1.30 1.91 8.23
C ALA A 148 -2.60 1.13 8.01
N SER A 149 -3.29 1.35 6.88
CA SER A 149 -4.52 0.62 6.55
C SER A 149 -4.31 -0.89 6.42
N MET A 150 -3.22 -1.29 5.76
CA MET A 150 -2.82 -2.70 5.62
C MET A 150 -2.44 -3.33 6.96
N ALA A 151 -1.67 -2.60 7.78
CA ALA A 151 -1.29 -3.05 9.12
C ALA A 151 -2.49 -3.23 10.04
N LEU A 152 -3.46 -2.30 10.00
CA LEU A 152 -4.70 -2.39 10.75
C LEU A 152 -5.53 -3.61 10.33
N PHE A 153 -5.63 -3.88 9.02
CA PHE A 153 -6.27 -5.09 8.51
C PHE A 153 -5.59 -6.36 9.04
N LEU A 154 -4.27 -6.47 8.94
CA LEU A 154 -3.53 -7.64 9.44
C LEU A 154 -3.69 -7.82 10.96
N LEU A 155 -3.61 -6.74 11.73
CA LEU A 155 -3.80 -6.78 13.17
C LEU A 155 -5.22 -7.25 13.53
N ALA A 156 -6.25 -6.74 12.85
CA ALA A 156 -7.63 -7.12 13.09
C ALA A 156 -7.91 -8.59 12.69
N SER A 157 -7.32 -9.06 11.60
CA SER A 157 -7.54 -10.40 11.06
C SER A 157 -6.72 -11.49 11.76
N HIS A 158 -5.50 -11.19 12.19
CA HIS A 158 -4.57 -12.18 12.73
C HIS A 158 -4.36 -12.08 14.25
N ARG A 159 -4.57 -10.91 14.87
CA ARG A 159 -4.34 -10.68 16.31
C ARG A 159 -5.47 -9.92 17.00
N PRO A 160 -6.66 -10.55 17.15
CA PRO A 160 -7.84 -9.90 17.73
C PRO A 160 -7.60 -9.34 19.14
N ASP A 161 -6.74 -9.96 19.95
CA ASP A 161 -6.43 -9.53 21.31
C ASP A 161 -5.71 -8.16 21.34
N LEU A 162 -4.75 -7.95 20.44
CA LEU A 162 -4.02 -6.69 20.29
C LEU A 162 -4.95 -5.61 19.72
N TRP A 163 -5.79 -5.97 18.77
CA TRP A 163 -6.78 -5.08 18.19
C TRP A 163 -7.80 -4.59 19.23
N GLN A 164 -8.27 -5.48 20.11
CA GLN A 164 -9.11 -5.08 21.23
C GLN A 164 -8.39 -4.09 22.14
N ARG A 165 -7.13 -4.31 22.50
CA ARG A 165 -6.36 -3.36 23.33
C ARG A 165 -6.22 -1.99 22.68
N LEU A 166 -5.95 -1.93 21.37
CA LEU A 166 -5.90 -0.67 20.62
C LEU A 166 -7.23 0.06 20.63
N ARG A 167 -8.36 -0.64 20.41
CA ARG A 167 -9.70 -0.05 20.51
C ARG A 167 -9.97 0.53 21.91
N HIS A 168 -9.63 -0.21 22.96
CA HIS A 168 -9.83 0.27 24.33
C HIS A 168 -8.98 1.52 24.62
N ALA A 169 -7.74 1.57 24.15
CA ALA A 169 -6.88 2.74 24.30
C ALA A 169 -7.42 3.97 23.53
N ALA A 170 -7.98 3.77 22.34
CA ALA A 170 -8.56 4.83 21.52
C ALA A 170 -9.89 5.41 22.08
N HIS A 171 -10.61 4.66 22.91
CA HIS A 171 -11.83 5.12 23.58
C HIS A 171 -11.57 5.83 24.92
N LEU A 172 -10.34 5.80 25.43
CA LEU A 172 -9.95 6.38 26.72
C LEU A 172 -9.06 7.63 26.60
N GLY A 173 -8.79 8.10 25.39
CA GLY A 173 -8.10 9.37 25.10
C GLY A 173 -9.04 10.37 24.46
#